data_AF-A0A9P6E552-F1
#
_entry.id   AF-A0A9P6E552-F1
#
_cell.length_a   1.000
_cell.length_b   1.000
_cell.length_c   1.000
_cell.angle_alpha   90.00
_cell.angle_beta   90.00
_cell.angle_gamma   90.00
#
_symmetry.space_group_name_H-M   'P 1'
#
loop_
_entity.id
_entity.type
_entity.pdbx_description
1 polymer ?
#
loop_
_entity_poly.entity_id
_entity_poly.type
_entity_poly.pdbx_seq_one_letter_code
_entity_poly.pdbx_strand_id
1 'polypeptide(L)'
;YGHQWACQLANNPRFMKGLGLSDGEGVERTWSKLRKLIPIVRASSVSQPFLKRNKLSTCDWVAKRHKNGVLERRGKAQDQLRKCGVPIEELRRQWALQKDTQMTIPSHSPRRLKKQLDTVVSLQTEMEKVEEAIQTAQSISLDPPILAIIMGKLSDARAELTKSAGLLYSSMNMHDYFPDHDGLDHEFIKLLFLAQDLKTNPSGTKLYQQTQNSIKKRQPALVQAIRQYNQYCLQLEASYRPTYRIPLPAALPTKIAQLKGESDLMEDVWITPPHVDPPQWLDNSNVKAGIQAIRSIDRSEEEEIRLGFEVSNMCQSHGRELAAVDVALLQNESA
;
A
#
# COMPACT_ATOMS: atom_id res chain seq x y z
N TYR A 1 -4.42 -1.48 -5.69
CA TYR A 1 -5.25 -2.42 -4.94
C TYR A 1 -6.00 -1.62 -3.89
N GLY A 2 -7.22 -1.18 -4.20
CA GLY A 2 -8.09 -0.44 -3.27
C GLY A 2 -8.98 -1.43 -2.54
N HIS A 3 -8.40 -2.17 -1.59
CA HIS A 3 -9.13 -3.09 -0.74
C HIS A 3 -8.97 -2.64 0.71
N GLN A 4 -10.02 -2.89 1.51
CA GLN A 4 -9.99 -2.69 2.96
C GLN A 4 -8.77 -3.37 3.57
N TRP A 5 -8.24 -2.80 4.66
CA TRP A 5 -7.04 -3.27 5.33
C TRP A 5 -7.10 -4.77 5.69
N ALA A 6 -8.24 -5.25 6.21
CA ALA A 6 -8.46 -6.68 6.47
C ALA A 6 -8.27 -7.57 5.23
N CYS A 7 -8.77 -7.15 4.06
CA CYS A 7 -8.53 -7.87 2.81
C CYS A 7 -7.05 -7.86 2.40
N GLN A 8 -6.31 -6.80 2.72
CA GLN A 8 -4.86 -6.77 2.49
C GLN A 8 -4.15 -7.76 3.41
N LEU A 9 -4.47 -7.79 4.71
CA LEU A 9 -3.91 -8.77 5.65
C LEU A 9 -4.11 -10.21 5.18
N ALA A 10 -5.27 -10.52 4.59
CA ALA A 10 -5.58 -11.85 4.08
C ALA A 10 -4.89 -12.18 2.75
N ASN A 11 -4.87 -11.26 1.78
CA ASN A 11 -4.57 -11.58 0.37
C ASN A 11 -3.31 -10.91 -0.19
N ASN A 12 -2.66 -10.01 0.54
CA ASN A 12 -1.47 -9.33 0.02
C ASN A 12 -0.31 -10.34 -0.08
N PRO A 13 0.37 -10.46 -1.23
CA PRO A 13 1.55 -11.31 -1.41
C PRO A 13 2.62 -11.17 -0.31
N ARG A 14 2.75 -9.98 0.28
CA ARG A 14 3.71 -9.70 1.36
C ARG A 14 3.32 -10.29 2.72
N PHE A 15 2.04 -10.62 2.94
CA PHE A 15 1.55 -11.27 4.16
C PHE A 15 1.33 -12.78 3.97
N MET A 16 1.19 -13.25 2.73
CA MET A 16 0.92 -14.66 2.40
C MET A 16 2.19 -15.52 2.33
N LYS A 17 2.17 -16.66 3.03
CA LYS A 17 3.22 -17.69 2.98
C LYS A 17 3.37 -18.29 1.58
N GLY A 18 4.62 -18.59 1.21
CA GLY A 18 4.99 -19.26 -0.04
C GLY A 18 5.23 -18.33 -1.24
N LEU A 19 5.07 -17.02 -1.07
CA LEU A 19 5.32 -16.04 -2.15
C LEU A 19 6.67 -15.34 -2.03
N GLY A 20 7.42 -15.56 -0.94
CA GLY A 20 8.75 -14.99 -0.75
C GLY A 20 8.76 -13.47 -0.84
N LEU A 21 9.68 -12.94 -1.64
CA LEU A 21 9.81 -11.49 -1.90
C LEU A 21 9.06 -11.06 -3.17
N SER A 22 8.10 -11.86 -3.63
CA SER A 22 7.25 -11.53 -4.77
C SER A 22 6.19 -10.49 -4.38
N ASP A 23 6.03 -9.47 -5.22
CA ASP A 23 4.94 -8.49 -5.12
C ASP A 23 3.69 -8.94 -5.89
N GLY A 24 3.69 -10.15 -6.46
CA GLY A 24 2.60 -10.67 -7.30
C GLY A 24 2.57 -10.08 -8.72
N GLU A 25 3.15 -8.90 -8.94
CA GLU A 25 3.12 -8.20 -10.23
C GLU A 25 3.96 -8.90 -11.31
N GLY A 26 5.00 -9.63 -10.91
CA GLY A 26 5.88 -10.35 -11.85
C GLY A 26 5.15 -11.41 -12.66
N VAL A 27 4.16 -12.08 -12.06
CA VAL A 27 3.32 -13.08 -12.74
C VAL A 27 2.44 -12.40 -13.78
N GLU A 28 1.76 -11.30 -13.43
CA GLU A 28 0.90 -10.55 -14.34
C GLU A 28 1.68 -9.98 -15.55
N ARG A 29 2.90 -9.46 -15.34
CA ARG A 29 3.78 -9.00 -16.43
C ARG A 29 4.13 -10.13 -17.39
N THR A 30 4.51 -11.27 -16.82
CA THR A 30 4.89 -12.45 -17.60
C THR A 30 3.69 -12.96 -18.39
N TRP A 31 2.53 -13.07 -17.74
CA TRP A 31 1.28 -13.48 -18.38
C TRP A 31 0.88 -12.53 -19.51
N SER A 32 1.00 -11.21 -19.31
CA SER A 32 0.72 -10.23 -20.35
C SER A 32 1.67 -10.35 -21.55
N LYS A 33 2.95 -10.67 -21.34
CA LYS A 33 3.91 -10.91 -22.43
C LYS A 33 3.58 -12.19 -23.20
N LEU A 34 3.26 -13.26 -22.47
CA LEU A 34 2.96 -14.57 -23.05
C LEU A 34 1.57 -14.62 -23.69
N ARG A 35 0.64 -13.73 -23.32
CA ARG A 35 -0.73 -13.69 -23.88
C ARG A 35 -0.74 -13.64 -25.41
N LYS A 36 0.21 -12.93 -26.03
CA LYS A 36 0.31 -12.84 -27.50
C LYS A 36 0.80 -14.14 -28.15
N LEU A 37 1.46 -15.01 -27.39
CA LEU A 37 1.91 -16.33 -27.86
C LEU A 37 0.80 -17.37 -27.78
N ILE A 38 -0.21 -17.18 -26.92
CA ILE A 38 -1.32 -18.13 -26.72
C ILE A 38 -2.00 -18.53 -28.05
N PRO A 39 -2.37 -17.62 -28.96
CA PRO A 39 -2.97 -18.01 -30.24
C PRO A 39 -2.01 -18.77 -31.15
N ILE A 40 -0.72 -18.45 -31.09
CA ILE A 40 0.35 -19.06 -31.92
C ILE A 40 0.62 -20.49 -31.46
N VAL A 41 0.68 -20.71 -30.14
CA VAL A 41 0.95 -22.04 -29.57
C VAL A 41 -0.28 -22.96 -29.57
N ARG A 42 -1.48 -22.41 -29.77
CA ARG A 42 -2.72 -23.19 -29.82
C ARG A 42 -2.79 -24.11 -31.06
N ALA A 43 -2.03 -23.80 -32.11
CA ALA A 43 -1.92 -24.61 -33.33
C ALA A 43 -0.62 -25.44 -33.41
N SER A 44 0.25 -25.39 -32.40
CA SER A 44 1.49 -26.17 -32.38
C SER A 44 1.23 -27.57 -31.84
N SER A 45 1.62 -28.60 -32.58
CA SER A 45 1.74 -29.96 -32.06
C SER A 45 2.84 -30.03 -30.99
N VAL A 46 2.81 -31.11 -30.20
CA VAL A 46 3.55 -31.37 -28.94
C VAL A 46 5.09 -31.23 -29.03
N SER A 47 5.67 -30.89 -30.18
CA SER A 47 7.10 -30.99 -30.48
C SER A 47 7.86 -29.67 -30.69
N GLN A 48 7.32 -28.50 -30.38
CA GLN A 48 8.04 -27.21 -30.53
C GLN A 48 8.47 -26.59 -29.18
N PRO A 49 9.77 -26.57 -28.84
CA PRO A 49 10.30 -25.94 -27.63
C PRO A 49 10.52 -24.44 -27.86
N PHE A 50 9.44 -23.68 -28.10
CA PHE A 50 9.53 -22.24 -28.41
C PHE A 50 9.80 -21.35 -27.19
N LEU A 51 9.93 -21.93 -25.99
CA LEU A 51 10.24 -21.19 -24.76
C LEU A 51 11.71 -21.28 -24.38
N LYS A 52 12.63 -21.01 -25.32
CA LYS A 52 14.02 -20.71 -24.97
C LYS A 52 14.06 -19.32 -24.33
N ARG A 53 13.72 -19.25 -23.04
CA ARG A 53 14.10 -18.10 -22.20
C ARG A 53 15.62 -17.98 -22.29
N ASN A 54 16.11 -16.75 -22.47
CA ASN A 54 17.54 -16.49 -22.49
C ASN A 54 18.14 -16.90 -21.13
N LYS A 55 18.82 -18.05 -21.07
CA LYS A 55 19.18 -18.72 -19.81
C LYS A 55 20.27 -17.96 -19.04
N LEU A 56 21.23 -17.38 -19.76
CA LEU A 56 22.31 -16.57 -19.16
C LEU A 56 21.78 -15.36 -18.40
N SER A 57 20.81 -14.63 -18.96
CA SER A 57 20.20 -13.48 -18.26
C SER A 57 19.35 -13.89 -17.06
N THR A 58 18.90 -15.16 -17.01
CA THR A 58 18.14 -15.71 -15.88
C THR A 58 19.07 -16.07 -14.72
N CYS A 59 20.21 -16.71 -14.98
CA CYS A 59 21.23 -16.98 -13.94
C CYS A 59 21.75 -15.69 -13.29
N ASP A 60 22.10 -14.69 -14.10
CA ASP A 60 22.52 -13.37 -13.60
C ASP A 60 21.44 -12.69 -12.76
N TRP A 61 20.18 -12.81 -13.17
CA TRP A 61 19.06 -12.28 -12.41
C TRP A 61 18.91 -13.00 -11.06
N VAL A 62 19.00 -14.33 -11.03
CA VAL A 62 18.92 -15.11 -9.79
C VAL A 62 20.06 -14.73 -8.84
N ALA A 63 21.29 -14.63 -9.33
CA ALA A 63 22.44 -14.23 -8.53
C ALA A 63 22.27 -12.80 -7.95
N LYS A 64 21.85 -11.84 -8.79
CA LYS A 64 21.57 -10.47 -8.34
C LYS A 64 20.42 -10.41 -7.33
N ARG A 65 19.37 -11.21 -7.54
CA ARG A 65 18.21 -11.26 -6.64
C ARG A 65 18.54 -11.92 -5.31
N HIS A 66 19.38 -12.95 -5.31
CA HIS A 66 19.90 -13.53 -4.08
C HIS A 66 20.74 -12.50 -3.30
N LYS A 67 21.72 -11.87 -3.95
CA LYS A 67 22.61 -10.89 -3.30
C LYS A 67 21.88 -9.63 -2.80
N ASN A 68 21.20 -8.92 -3.71
CA ASN A 68 20.63 -7.60 -3.42
C ASN A 68 19.19 -7.68 -2.89
N GLY A 69 18.49 -8.77 -3.18
CA GLY A 69 17.12 -8.98 -2.74
C GLY A 69 17.06 -9.71 -1.40
N VAL A 70 17.64 -10.90 -1.32
CA VAL A 70 17.56 -11.77 -0.14
C VAL A 70 18.56 -11.36 0.92
N LEU A 71 19.86 -11.40 0.63
CA LEU A 71 20.90 -11.20 1.65
C LEU A 71 20.85 -9.78 2.23
N GLU A 72 20.72 -8.75 1.39
CA GLU A 72 20.66 -7.37 1.86
C GLU A 72 19.42 -7.11 2.74
N ARG A 73 18.24 -7.61 2.37
CA ARG A 73 17.02 -7.44 3.17
C ARG A 73 17.05 -8.25 4.45
N ARG A 74 17.55 -9.49 4.39
CA ARG A 74 17.73 -10.33 5.57
C ARG A 74 18.71 -9.68 6.54
N GLY A 75 19.84 -9.17 6.08
CA GLY A 75 20.82 -8.48 6.92
C GLY A 75 20.22 -7.28 7.64
N LYS A 76 19.54 -6.38 6.91
CA LYS A 76 18.86 -5.22 7.51
C LYS A 76 17.80 -5.64 8.54
N ALA A 77 17.04 -6.69 8.24
CA ALA A 77 16.01 -7.21 9.14
C ALA A 77 16.62 -7.85 10.39
N GLN A 78 17.72 -8.60 10.26
CA GLN A 78 18.44 -9.17 11.39
C GLN A 78 19.02 -8.09 12.30
N ASP A 79 19.58 -7.01 11.73
CA ASP A 79 20.06 -5.87 12.50
C ASP A 79 18.91 -5.17 13.25
N GLN A 80 17.76 -4.99 12.60
CA GLN A 80 16.57 -4.41 13.22
C GLN A 80 16.03 -5.31 14.35
N LEU A 81 16.04 -6.64 14.16
CA LEU A 81 15.65 -7.61 15.18
C LEU A 81 16.60 -7.58 16.38
N ARG A 82 17.92 -7.47 16.15
CA ARG A 82 18.90 -7.31 17.24
C ARG A 82 18.69 -6.02 18.02
N LYS A 83 18.39 -4.92 17.32
CA LYS A 83 18.12 -3.61 17.94
C LYS A 83 16.83 -3.58 18.75
N CYS A 84 15.79 -4.28 18.32
CA CYS A 84 14.50 -4.25 19.03
C CYS A 84 14.55 -4.95 20.39
N GLY A 85 15.41 -5.94 20.56
CA GLY A 85 15.62 -6.66 21.83
C GLY A 85 14.43 -7.52 22.30
N VAL A 86 13.36 -7.63 21.52
CA VAL A 86 12.16 -8.43 21.87
C VAL A 86 12.35 -9.87 21.38
N PRO A 87 12.01 -10.89 22.20
CA PRO A 87 12.07 -12.29 21.78
C PRO A 87 11.19 -12.58 20.55
N ILE A 88 11.69 -13.44 19.65
CA ILE A 88 10.99 -13.81 18.41
C ILE A 88 9.59 -14.38 18.68
N GLU A 89 9.44 -15.20 19.73
CA GLU A 89 8.15 -15.79 20.11
C GLU A 89 7.10 -14.73 20.48
N GLU A 90 7.51 -13.71 21.23
CA GLU A 90 6.62 -12.61 21.61
C GLU A 90 6.22 -11.79 20.38
N LEU A 91 7.16 -11.51 19.48
CA LEU A 91 6.85 -10.83 18.23
C LEU A 91 5.89 -11.64 17.33
N ARG A 92 6.05 -12.97 17.25
CA ARG A 92 5.11 -13.84 16.52
C ARG A 92 3.72 -13.83 17.17
N ARG A 93 3.64 -13.86 18.50
CA ARG A 93 2.38 -13.77 19.26
C ARG A 93 1.68 -12.44 19.02
N GLN A 94 2.42 -11.33 19.11
CA GLN A 94 1.92 -9.98 18.86
C GLN A 94 1.43 -9.82 17.42
N TRP A 95 2.14 -10.38 16.44
CA TRP A 95 1.68 -10.39 15.03
C TRP A 95 0.39 -11.21 14.83
N ALA A 96 0.27 -12.36 15.51
CA ALA A 96 -0.96 -13.15 15.46
C ALA A 96 -2.15 -12.39 16.05
N LEU A 97 -1.93 -11.74 17.20
CA LEU A 97 -2.92 -10.88 17.84
C LEU A 97 -3.34 -9.72 16.93
N GLN A 98 -2.37 -9.02 16.31
CA GLN A 98 -2.65 -7.94 15.37
C GLN A 98 -3.57 -8.39 14.23
N LYS A 99 -3.25 -9.52 13.59
CA LYS A 99 -4.07 -10.05 12.49
C LYS A 99 -5.47 -10.39 12.97
N ASP A 100 -5.60 -11.06 14.11
CA ASP A 100 -6.89 -11.47 14.64
C ASP A 100 -7.76 -10.24 14.96
N THR A 101 -7.21 -9.26 15.67
CA THR A 101 -7.92 -8.02 15.99
C THR A 101 -8.32 -7.27 14.71
N GLN A 102 -7.39 -7.05 13.78
CA GLN A 102 -7.65 -6.25 12.56
C GLN A 102 -8.53 -6.97 11.53
N MET A 103 -8.62 -8.30 11.58
CA MET A 103 -9.57 -9.08 10.77
C MET A 103 -10.96 -9.17 11.41
N THR A 104 -11.03 -9.06 12.73
CA THR A 104 -12.28 -9.17 13.51
C THR A 104 -12.99 -7.83 13.69
N ILE A 105 -12.29 -6.69 13.54
CA ILE A 105 -12.93 -5.38 13.47
C ILE A 105 -14.05 -5.46 12.43
N PRO A 106 -15.32 -5.32 12.84
CA PRO A 106 -16.39 -5.29 11.88
C PRO A 106 -16.06 -4.17 10.90
N SER A 107 -16.36 -4.38 9.63
CA SER A 107 -16.25 -3.35 8.59
C SER A 107 -17.34 -2.28 8.83
N HIS A 108 -17.33 -1.67 10.02
CA HIS A 108 -18.34 -0.82 10.61
C HIS A 108 -18.07 0.63 10.23
N SER A 109 -18.07 0.88 8.92
CA SER A 109 -18.76 2.08 8.46
C SER A 109 -20.04 1.56 7.83
N PRO A 110 -21.22 1.76 8.46
CA PRO A 110 -22.49 1.46 7.81
C PRO A 110 -22.44 2.02 6.39
N ARG A 111 -22.86 1.25 5.37
CA ARG A 111 -22.78 1.69 3.96
C ARG A 111 -23.33 3.11 3.75
N ARG A 112 -24.28 3.53 4.59
CA ARG A 112 -24.83 4.88 4.68
C ARG A 112 -23.79 5.92 5.14
N LEU A 113 -23.10 5.66 6.25
CA LEU A 113 -22.02 6.52 6.77
C LEU A 113 -20.89 6.67 5.75
N LYS A 114 -20.49 5.55 5.11
CA LYS A 114 -19.47 5.60 4.05
C LYS A 114 -19.87 6.49 2.88
N LYS A 115 -21.09 6.35 2.36
CA LYS A 115 -21.59 7.23 1.28
C LYS A 115 -21.61 8.70 1.68
N GLN A 116 -22.00 8.99 2.93
CA GLN A 116 -22.02 10.35 3.45
C GLN A 116 -20.61 10.91 3.63
N LEU A 117 -19.64 10.09 4.04
CA LEU A 117 -18.23 10.46 4.11
C LEU A 117 -17.62 10.67 2.72
N ASP A 118 -17.93 9.80 1.74
CA ASP A 118 -17.52 9.96 0.34
C ASP A 118 -18.00 11.30 -0.24
N THR A 119 -19.25 11.71 0.07
CA THR A 119 -19.77 13.02 -0.35
C THR A 119 -19.04 14.18 0.33
N VAL A 120 -18.66 14.02 1.59
CA VAL A 120 -17.88 15.00 2.34
C VAL A 120 -16.47 15.18 1.74
N VAL A 121 -15.79 14.07 1.42
CA VAL A 121 -14.46 14.10 0.79
C VAL A 121 -14.54 14.73 -0.61
N SER A 122 -15.61 14.44 -1.35
CA SER A 122 -15.88 15.11 -2.63
C SER A 122 -16.04 16.62 -2.46
N LEU A 123 -16.80 17.07 -1.45
CA LEU A 123 -16.97 18.51 -1.16
C LEU A 123 -15.65 19.16 -0.77
N GLN A 124 -14.81 18.50 0.04
CA GLN A 124 -13.46 18.98 0.38
C GLN A 124 -12.56 19.10 -0.84
N THR A 125 -12.64 18.15 -1.77
CA THR A 125 -11.90 18.21 -3.04
C THR A 125 -12.35 19.40 -3.90
N GLU A 126 -13.66 19.70 -3.93
CA GLU A 126 -14.16 20.89 -4.62
C GLU A 126 -13.74 22.19 -3.91
N MET A 127 -13.70 22.21 -2.57
CA MET A 127 -13.18 23.35 -1.80
C MET A 127 -11.71 23.63 -2.12
N GLU A 128 -10.87 22.61 -2.22
CA GLU A 128 -9.46 22.75 -2.60
C GLU A 128 -9.30 23.31 -4.03
N LYS A 129 -10.10 22.85 -4.99
CA LYS A 129 -10.10 23.40 -6.36
C LYS A 129 -10.51 24.87 -6.40
N VAL A 130 -11.49 25.27 -5.58
CA VAL A 130 -11.90 26.67 -5.45
C VAL A 130 -10.77 27.50 -4.84
N GLU A 131 -10.06 26.97 -3.83
CA GLU A 131 -8.88 27.63 -3.25
C GLU A 131 -7.75 27.82 -4.27
N GLU A 132 -7.45 26.79 -5.06
CA GLU A 132 -6.47 26.86 -6.15
C GLU A 132 -6.90 27.88 -7.22
N ALA A 133 -8.19 27.95 -7.54
CA ALA A 133 -8.73 28.95 -8.46
C ALA A 133 -8.63 30.37 -7.90
N ILE A 134 -8.82 30.56 -6.59
CA ILE A 134 -8.62 31.84 -5.89
C ILE A 134 -7.15 32.27 -5.97
N GLN A 135 -6.22 31.36 -5.66
CA GLN A 135 -4.77 31.64 -5.75
C GLN A 135 -4.35 31.96 -7.19
N THR A 136 -4.91 31.24 -8.16
CA THR A 136 -4.66 31.50 -9.59
C THR A 136 -5.20 32.87 -9.99
N ALA A 137 -6.44 33.20 -9.62
CA ALA A 137 -7.03 34.50 -9.91
C ALA A 137 -6.26 35.66 -9.27
N GLN A 138 -5.71 35.48 -8.05
CA GLN A 138 -4.84 36.46 -7.39
C GLN A 138 -3.49 36.64 -8.10
N SER A 139 -2.98 35.60 -8.77
CA SER A 139 -1.71 35.65 -9.51
C SER A 139 -1.83 36.26 -10.92
N ILE A 140 -3.05 36.32 -11.48
CA ILE A 140 -3.30 36.91 -12.79
C ILE A 140 -3.55 38.41 -12.60
N SER A 141 -2.76 39.23 -13.29
CA SER A 141 -2.94 40.68 -13.32
C SER A 141 -4.15 41.05 -14.21
N LEU A 142 -5.36 40.89 -13.66
CA LEU A 142 -6.62 41.34 -14.26
C LEU A 142 -6.96 42.77 -13.82
N ASP A 143 -7.80 43.45 -14.59
CA ASP A 143 -8.33 44.75 -14.20
C ASP A 143 -9.03 44.68 -12.82
N PRO A 144 -8.76 45.62 -11.89
CA PRO A 144 -9.26 45.56 -10.52
C PRO A 144 -10.77 45.30 -10.35
N PRO A 145 -11.67 45.86 -11.20
CA PRO A 145 -13.11 45.61 -11.09
C PRO A 145 -13.50 44.18 -11.48
N ILE A 146 -12.84 43.61 -12.50
CA ILE A 146 -13.10 42.26 -12.99
C ILE A 146 -12.60 41.24 -11.96
N LEU A 147 -11.41 41.50 -11.40
CA LEU A 147 -10.83 40.68 -10.33
C LEU A 147 -11.74 40.65 -9.09
N ALA A 148 -12.31 41.80 -8.69
CA ALA A 148 -13.23 41.87 -7.55
C ALA A 148 -14.50 41.01 -7.76
N ILE A 149 -15.07 41.02 -8.98
CA ILE A 149 -16.25 40.22 -9.32
C ILE A 149 -15.92 38.72 -9.29
N ILE A 150 -14.77 38.31 -9.85
CA ILE A 150 -14.35 36.91 -9.88
C ILE A 150 -14.04 36.40 -8.46
N MET A 151 -13.30 37.19 -7.68
CA MET A 151 -12.98 36.87 -6.29
C MET A 151 -14.24 36.76 -5.41
N GLY A 152 -15.21 37.65 -5.59
CA GLY A 152 -16.50 37.57 -4.91
C GLY A 152 -17.21 36.23 -5.20
N LYS A 153 -17.36 35.88 -6.49
CA LYS A 153 -18.00 34.62 -6.90
C LYS A 153 -17.30 33.37 -6.36
N LEU A 154 -15.97 33.36 -6.36
CA LEU A 154 -15.20 32.24 -5.83
C LEU A 154 -15.28 32.15 -4.30
N SER A 155 -15.27 33.28 -3.61
CA SER A 155 -15.45 33.35 -2.16
C SER A 155 -16.86 32.89 -1.74
N ASP A 156 -17.88 33.29 -2.48
CA ASP A 156 -19.27 32.87 -2.25
C ASP A 156 -19.43 31.35 -2.47
N ALA A 157 -18.85 30.81 -3.53
CA ALA A 157 -18.84 29.37 -3.78
C ALA A 157 -18.13 28.58 -2.66
N ARG A 158 -17.02 29.10 -2.14
CA ARG A 158 -16.31 28.52 -0.98
C ARG A 158 -17.18 28.54 0.27
N ALA A 159 -17.86 29.66 0.54
CA ALA A 159 -18.75 29.79 1.70
C ALA A 159 -19.92 28.79 1.62
N GLU A 160 -20.53 28.63 0.44
CA GLU A 160 -21.64 27.70 0.23
C GLU A 160 -21.22 26.23 0.34
N LEU A 161 -20.05 25.86 -0.19
CA LEU A 161 -19.49 24.52 -0.02
C LEU A 161 -19.16 24.21 1.45
N THR A 162 -18.61 25.19 2.18
CA THR A 162 -18.31 25.07 3.61
C THR A 162 -19.60 24.86 4.44
N LYS A 163 -20.64 25.63 4.13
CA LYS A 163 -21.96 25.51 4.77
C LYS A 163 -22.61 24.16 4.46
N SER A 164 -22.56 23.72 3.21
CA SER A 164 -23.10 22.42 2.77
C SER A 164 -22.41 21.25 3.46
N ALA A 165 -21.08 21.31 3.59
CA ALA A 165 -20.33 20.34 4.37
C ALA A 165 -20.77 20.35 5.85
N GLY A 166 -20.85 21.53 6.48
CA GLY A 166 -21.30 21.68 7.87
C GLY A 166 -22.70 21.12 8.16
N LEU A 167 -23.65 21.28 7.22
CA LEU A 167 -25.00 20.72 7.32
C LEU A 167 -25.01 19.20 7.20
N LEU A 168 -24.23 18.64 6.27
CA LEU A 168 -24.08 17.19 6.15
C LEU A 168 -23.47 16.59 7.41
N TYR A 169 -22.50 17.24 8.02
CA TYR A 169 -21.91 16.83 9.30
C TYR A 169 -22.89 16.93 10.47
N SER A 170 -23.65 18.03 10.58
CA SER A 170 -24.66 18.20 11.62
C SER A 170 -25.79 17.15 11.53
N SER A 171 -26.07 16.66 10.33
CA SER A 171 -27.00 15.53 10.10
C SER A 171 -26.40 14.16 10.41
N MET A 172 -25.08 14.09 10.55
CA MET A 172 -24.30 12.88 10.79
C MET A 172 -24.07 12.75 12.30
N ASN A 173 -25.09 12.32 13.04
CA ASN A 173 -24.96 11.97 14.46
C ASN A 173 -23.99 10.78 14.61
N MET A 174 -22.68 11.05 14.70
CA MET A 174 -21.65 10.02 14.83
C MET A 174 -21.68 9.30 16.18
N HIS A 175 -22.32 9.89 17.21
CA HIS A 175 -22.52 9.27 18.52
C HIS A 175 -23.49 8.08 18.47
N ASP A 176 -24.48 8.08 17.57
CA ASP A 176 -25.46 6.98 17.47
C ASP A 176 -24.85 5.69 16.90
N TYR A 177 -23.67 5.77 16.25
CA TYR A 177 -23.03 4.65 15.58
C TYR A 177 -21.86 4.03 16.36
N PHE A 178 -21.31 4.73 17.37
CA PHE A 178 -20.14 4.29 18.13
C PHE A 178 -20.29 4.62 19.63
N PRO A 179 -21.00 3.78 20.40
CA PRO A 179 -21.20 4.00 21.83
C PRO A 179 -19.87 3.99 22.62
N ASP A 180 -18.82 3.37 22.08
CA ASP A 180 -17.48 3.32 22.71
C ASP A 180 -16.68 4.63 22.58
N HIS A 181 -17.27 5.70 22.01
CA HIS A 181 -16.60 6.99 21.75
C HIS A 181 -17.14 8.12 22.64
N ASP A 182 -17.89 7.78 23.69
CA ASP A 182 -18.39 8.72 24.68
C ASP A 182 -17.23 9.52 25.29
N GLY A 183 -17.26 10.84 25.11
CA GLY A 183 -16.25 11.78 25.62
C GLY A 183 -15.15 12.19 24.64
N LEU A 184 -15.13 11.67 23.41
CA LEU A 184 -14.26 12.17 22.33
C LEU A 184 -14.89 13.40 21.66
N ASP A 185 -14.07 14.41 21.38
CA ASP A 185 -14.52 15.63 20.69
C ASP A 185 -14.97 15.34 19.24
N HIS A 186 -16.05 15.99 18.80
CA HIS A 186 -16.67 15.71 17.50
C HIS A 186 -15.72 15.99 16.32
N GLU A 187 -14.89 17.04 16.40
CA GLU A 187 -13.90 17.35 15.36
C GLU A 187 -12.73 16.35 15.37
N PHE A 188 -12.37 15.80 16.54
CA PHE A 188 -11.36 14.74 16.65
C PHE A 188 -11.82 13.44 15.98
N ILE A 189 -13.05 12.99 16.26
CA ILE A 189 -13.65 11.79 15.63
C ILE A 189 -13.70 11.97 14.10
N LYS A 190 -14.08 13.16 13.63
CA LYS A 190 -14.13 13.52 12.19
C LYS A 190 -12.76 13.41 11.50
N LEU A 191 -11.71 14.00 12.08
CA LEU A 191 -10.35 13.93 11.53
C LEU A 191 -9.82 12.50 11.44
N LEU A 192 -10.18 11.69 12.43
CA LEU A 192 -9.77 10.30 12.55
C LEU A 192 -10.43 9.41 11.47
N PHE A 193 -11.73 9.58 11.19
CA PHE A 193 -12.39 8.89 10.06
C PHE A 193 -11.89 9.35 8.69
N LEU A 194 -11.63 10.66 8.51
CA LEU A 194 -11.06 11.17 7.26
C LEU A 194 -9.66 10.61 7.01
N ALA A 195 -8.81 10.54 8.05
CA ALA A 195 -7.49 9.93 7.96
C ALA A 195 -7.57 8.44 7.61
N GLN A 196 -8.51 7.71 8.22
CA GLN A 196 -8.72 6.28 7.92
C GLN A 196 -9.23 6.05 6.49
N ASP A 197 -10.18 6.84 6.00
CA ASP A 197 -10.71 6.65 4.64
C ASP A 197 -9.67 7.00 3.57
N LEU A 198 -8.90 8.07 3.75
CA LEU A 198 -7.77 8.39 2.87
C LEU A 198 -6.71 7.28 2.85
N LYS A 199 -6.44 6.65 4.00
CA LYS A 199 -5.49 5.54 4.10
C LYS A 199 -6.01 4.26 3.45
N THR A 200 -7.31 3.97 3.56
CA THR A 200 -7.92 2.74 3.04
C THR A 200 -8.35 2.83 1.58
N ASN A 201 -8.72 4.02 1.08
CA ASN A 201 -9.23 4.25 -0.27
C ASN A 201 -8.52 5.43 -0.97
N PRO A 202 -7.22 5.35 -1.27
CA PRO A 202 -6.59 6.30 -2.18
C PRO A 202 -7.04 6.00 -3.63
N SER A 203 -8.31 6.28 -3.96
CA SER A 203 -8.93 6.23 -5.29
C SER A 203 -8.73 4.93 -6.11
N GLY A 204 -9.79 4.11 -6.20
CA GLY A 204 -9.82 2.80 -6.89
C GLY A 204 -9.77 2.79 -8.43
N THR A 205 -8.77 2.05 -8.95
CA THR A 205 -8.61 1.22 -10.19
C THR A 205 -9.19 1.60 -11.58
N LYS A 206 -8.29 1.66 -12.57
CA LYS A 206 -8.50 1.10 -13.93
C LYS A 206 -7.18 0.51 -14.47
N LEU A 207 -7.23 -0.79 -14.72
CA LEU A 207 -6.45 -1.67 -15.61
C LEU A 207 -4.99 -1.31 -15.96
N TYR A 208 -4.12 -2.24 -15.60
CA TYR A 208 -2.64 -2.29 -15.60
C TYR A 208 -1.88 -1.96 -16.91
N GLN A 209 -2.56 -1.51 -17.96
CA GLN A 209 -1.90 -1.02 -19.18
C GLN A 209 -1.69 0.51 -19.17
N GLN A 210 -2.29 1.23 -18.22
CA GLN A 210 -2.14 2.68 -18.04
C GLN A 210 -1.10 3.07 -16.96
N THR A 211 -0.51 2.11 -16.26
CA THR A 211 0.19 2.30 -14.97
C THR A 211 1.39 3.25 -15.01
N GLN A 212 2.23 3.22 -16.04
CA GLN A 212 3.45 4.05 -16.05
C GLN A 212 3.17 5.54 -16.33
N ASN A 213 2.27 5.84 -17.27
CA ASN A 213 1.85 7.23 -17.56
C ASN A 213 0.82 7.75 -16.56
N SER A 214 0.00 6.88 -15.96
CA SER A 214 -0.91 7.24 -14.88
C SER A 214 -0.18 7.48 -13.55
N ILE A 215 0.92 6.79 -13.24
CA ILE A 215 1.71 7.09 -12.04
C ILE A 215 2.32 8.50 -12.13
N LYS A 216 2.90 8.89 -13.28
CA LYS A 216 3.39 10.27 -13.47
C LYS A 216 2.26 11.31 -13.40
N LYS A 217 1.08 11.01 -13.95
CA LYS A 217 -0.10 11.90 -13.90
C LYS A 217 -0.79 11.94 -12.52
N ARG A 218 -0.71 10.87 -11.72
CA ARG A 218 -1.32 10.76 -10.38
C ARG A 218 -0.35 11.05 -9.24
N GLN A 219 0.94 11.17 -9.52
CA GLN A 219 1.94 11.55 -8.53
C GLN A 219 1.59 12.87 -7.82
N PRO A 220 1.13 13.94 -8.52
CA PRO A 220 0.68 15.14 -7.84
C PRO A 220 -0.50 14.89 -6.89
N ALA A 221 -1.52 14.15 -7.34
CA ALA A 221 -2.70 13.82 -6.53
C ALA A 221 -2.34 12.93 -5.32
N LEU A 222 -1.44 11.97 -5.47
CA LEU A 222 -0.95 11.13 -4.38
C LEU A 222 -0.12 11.94 -3.38
N VAL A 223 0.78 12.80 -3.86
CA VAL A 223 1.57 13.70 -3.00
C VAL A 223 0.65 14.68 -2.25
N GLN A 224 -0.41 15.17 -2.91
CA GLN A 224 -1.41 16.03 -2.29
C GLN A 224 -2.18 15.28 -1.20
N ALA A 225 -2.65 14.06 -1.47
CA ALA A 225 -3.30 13.22 -0.45
C ALA A 225 -2.38 12.93 0.74
N ILE A 226 -1.08 12.68 0.50
CA ILE A 226 -0.09 12.49 1.58
C ILE A 226 0.09 13.77 2.39
N ARG A 227 0.16 14.94 1.73
CA ARG A 227 0.26 16.23 2.42
C ARG A 227 -0.97 16.49 3.29
N GLN A 228 -2.15 16.21 2.76
CA GLN A 228 -3.42 16.36 3.48
C GLN A 228 -3.48 15.40 4.69
N TYR A 229 -3.13 14.13 4.51
CA TYR A 229 -3.00 13.17 5.61
C TYR A 229 -2.01 13.66 6.69
N ASN A 230 -0.84 14.15 6.29
CA ASN A 230 0.16 14.69 7.24
C ASN A 230 -0.36 15.93 7.97
N GLN A 231 -1.13 16.78 7.29
CA GLN A 231 -1.77 17.94 7.91
C GLN A 231 -2.79 17.49 8.97
N TYR A 232 -3.57 16.43 8.70
CA TYR A 232 -4.45 15.84 9.71
C TYR A 232 -3.66 15.24 10.88
N CYS A 233 -2.52 14.59 10.65
CA CYS A 233 -1.67 14.10 11.74
C CYS A 233 -1.23 15.24 12.66
N LEU A 234 -0.82 16.38 12.11
CA LEU A 234 -0.45 17.58 12.89
C LEU A 234 -1.62 18.16 13.68
N GLN A 235 -2.82 18.19 13.08
CA GLN A 235 -4.03 18.67 13.77
C GLN A 235 -4.46 17.73 14.90
N LEU A 236 -4.33 16.42 14.70
CA LEU A 236 -4.59 15.41 15.73
C LEU A 236 -3.60 15.54 16.89
N GLU A 237 -2.31 15.78 16.61
CA GLU A 237 -1.29 16.01 17.63
C GLU A 237 -1.58 17.30 18.43
N ALA A 238 -1.97 18.39 17.76
CA ALA A 238 -2.29 19.66 18.42
C ALA A 238 -3.53 19.60 19.32
N SER A 239 -4.49 18.73 19.00
CA SER A 239 -5.74 18.54 19.76
C SER A 239 -5.69 17.35 20.73
N TYR A 240 -4.56 16.65 20.80
CA TYR A 240 -4.42 15.43 21.59
C TYR A 240 -4.49 15.71 23.09
N ARG A 241 -5.29 14.91 23.79
CA ARG A 241 -5.32 14.88 25.27
C ARG A 241 -4.86 13.51 25.76
N PRO A 242 -4.00 13.42 26.79
CA PRO A 242 -3.55 12.14 27.35
C PRO A 242 -4.69 11.22 27.82
N THR A 243 -5.87 11.79 28.10
CA THR A 243 -7.08 11.04 28.46
C THR A 243 -7.65 10.20 27.31
N TYR A 244 -7.34 10.52 26.05
CA TYR A 244 -7.89 9.82 24.89
C TYR A 244 -7.30 8.42 24.69
N ARG A 245 -6.06 8.18 25.13
CA ARG A 245 -5.36 6.88 25.06
C ARG A 245 -5.29 6.25 23.65
N ILE A 246 -5.66 6.97 22.60
CA ILE A 246 -5.59 6.50 21.20
C ILE A 246 -4.19 6.81 20.67
N PRO A 247 -3.48 5.83 20.08
CA PRO A 247 -2.18 6.08 19.46
C PRO A 247 -2.33 7.01 18.25
N LEU A 248 -1.54 8.06 18.21
CA LEU A 248 -1.56 9.02 17.11
C LEU A 248 -0.99 8.41 15.82
N PRO A 249 -1.59 8.68 14.65
CA PRO A 249 -1.05 8.26 13.37
C PRO A 249 0.27 8.97 13.06
N ALA A 250 1.25 8.23 12.56
CA ALA A 250 2.52 8.78 12.11
C ALA A 250 2.40 9.45 10.73
N ALA A 251 3.12 10.55 10.54
CA ALA A 251 3.20 11.26 9.27
C ALA A 251 3.97 10.43 8.21
N LEU A 252 3.49 10.44 6.97
CA LEU A 252 4.07 9.71 5.86
C LEU A 252 5.09 10.57 5.07
N PRO A 253 6.18 10.00 4.55
CA PRO A 253 7.09 10.71 3.67
C PRO A 253 6.42 11.24 2.40
N THR A 254 6.64 12.51 2.07
CA THR A 254 6.10 13.13 0.85
C THR A 254 6.77 12.64 -0.44
N LYS A 255 7.94 11.99 -0.33
CA LYS A 255 8.65 11.38 -1.47
C LYS A 255 8.15 9.95 -1.69
N ILE A 256 7.51 9.70 -2.83
CA ILE A 256 6.95 8.38 -3.19
C ILE A 256 7.99 7.24 -3.15
N ALA A 257 9.26 7.53 -3.48
CA ALA A 257 10.32 6.53 -3.43
C ALA A 257 10.58 6.00 -2.00
N GLN A 258 10.35 6.83 -0.98
CA GLN A 258 10.56 6.49 0.42
C GLN A 258 9.36 5.69 0.99
N LEU A 259 8.14 5.95 0.51
CA LEU A 259 6.93 5.22 0.89
C LEU A 259 6.98 3.70 0.65
N LYS A 260 7.75 3.24 -0.35
CA LYS A 260 7.78 1.82 -0.73
C LYS A 260 8.35 0.92 0.36
N GLY A 261 9.13 1.48 1.29
CA GLY A 261 9.76 0.79 2.41
C GLY A 261 9.16 1.12 3.78
N GLU A 262 8.23 2.07 3.88
CA GLU A 262 7.60 2.44 5.14
C GLU A 262 6.49 1.47 5.51
N SER A 263 6.52 0.99 6.76
CA SER A 263 5.48 0.09 7.27
C SER A 263 4.20 0.83 7.62
N ASP A 264 4.31 2.08 8.07
CA ASP A 264 3.16 2.88 8.54
C ASP A 264 2.13 3.13 7.44
N LEU A 265 2.55 3.11 6.17
CA LEU A 265 1.67 3.16 5.01
C LEU A 265 0.73 1.94 4.94
N MET A 266 1.24 0.80 5.39
CA MET A 266 0.59 -0.52 5.35
C MET A 266 0.14 -0.93 6.75
N GLU A 267 -0.29 0.00 7.59
CA GLU A 267 -0.95 -0.25 8.87
C GLU A 267 -2.25 0.56 8.89
N ASP A 268 -3.30 0.17 9.62
CA ASP A 268 -4.53 1.00 9.66
C ASP A 268 -4.35 2.22 10.59
N VAL A 269 -5.21 3.24 10.46
CA VAL A 269 -5.36 4.27 11.51
C VAL A 269 -6.25 3.68 12.60
N TRP A 270 -5.75 3.67 13.84
CA TRP A 270 -6.52 3.13 14.96
C TRP A 270 -7.58 4.12 15.41
N ILE A 271 -8.85 3.71 15.39
CA ILE A 271 -9.97 4.62 15.63
C ILE A 271 -10.67 4.43 16.98
N THR A 272 -10.43 3.30 17.66
CA THR A 272 -11.12 2.95 18.91
C THR A 272 -10.20 3.17 20.10
N PRO A 273 -10.65 3.79 21.21
CA PRO A 273 -9.87 3.82 22.45
C PRO A 273 -9.48 2.39 22.85
N PRO A 274 -8.21 2.09 23.06
CA PRO A 274 -7.83 0.76 23.53
C PRO A 274 -8.43 0.51 24.92
N HIS A 275 -8.71 -0.76 25.23
CA HIS A 275 -8.94 -1.18 26.62
C HIS A 275 -7.73 -0.79 27.50
N VAL A 276 -7.89 -0.87 28.83
CA VAL A 276 -6.93 -0.35 29.83
C VAL A 276 -5.45 -0.65 29.52
N ASP A 277 -5.15 -1.79 28.88
CA ASP A 277 -3.82 -2.13 28.35
C ASP A 277 -3.85 -2.34 26.82
N PRO A 278 -3.35 -1.38 26.00
CA PRO A 278 -3.23 -1.57 24.56
C PRO A 278 -2.22 -2.69 24.25
N PRO A 279 -2.47 -3.52 23.22
CA PRO A 279 -1.52 -4.55 22.83
C PRO A 279 -0.21 -3.92 22.33
N GLN A 280 0.92 -4.53 22.66
CA GLN A 280 2.24 -3.92 22.40
C GLN A 280 2.52 -3.71 20.91
N TRP A 281 1.95 -4.52 20.01
CA TRP A 281 2.06 -4.26 18.57
C TRP A 281 1.46 -2.92 18.14
N LEU A 282 0.57 -2.32 18.93
CA LEU A 282 -0.10 -1.06 18.61
C LEU A 282 0.68 0.16 19.11
N ASP A 283 1.29 0.07 20.30
CA ASP A 283 1.92 1.22 20.97
C ASP A 283 3.47 1.16 20.95
N ASN A 284 4.05 -0.05 21.01
CA ASN A 284 5.49 -0.21 21.13
C ASN A 284 6.17 -0.24 19.75
N SER A 285 6.91 0.83 19.43
CA SER A 285 7.66 0.97 18.18
C SER A 285 8.71 -0.14 17.96
N ASN A 286 9.34 -0.64 19.02
CA ASN A 286 10.27 -1.77 18.92
C ASN A 286 9.56 -3.08 18.57
N VAL A 287 8.36 -3.30 19.10
CA VAL A 287 7.55 -4.49 18.76
C VAL A 287 7.09 -4.40 17.30
N LYS A 288 6.64 -3.24 16.82
CA LYS A 288 6.29 -3.02 15.41
C LYS A 288 7.48 -3.31 14.48
N ALA A 289 8.62 -2.69 14.78
CA ALA A 289 9.88 -2.90 14.06
C ALA A 289 10.31 -4.39 14.07
N GLY A 290 10.17 -5.07 15.21
CA GLY A 290 10.49 -6.48 15.38
C GLY A 290 9.57 -7.40 14.56
N ILE A 291 8.27 -7.14 14.54
CA ILE A 291 7.28 -7.88 13.72
C ILE A 291 7.64 -7.76 12.24
N GLN A 292 7.96 -6.55 11.77
CA GLN A 292 8.37 -6.31 10.39
C GLN A 292 9.68 -7.04 10.05
N ALA A 293 10.65 -6.99 10.96
CA ALA A 293 11.93 -7.67 10.81
C ALA A 293 11.76 -9.18 10.65
N ILE A 294 11.00 -9.84 11.54
CA ILE A 294 10.73 -11.29 11.44
C ILE A 294 10.05 -11.62 10.12
N ARG A 295 9.06 -10.84 9.71
CA ARG A 295 8.37 -11.08 8.43
C ARG A 295 9.31 -10.94 7.24
N SER A 296 10.20 -9.94 7.25
CA SER A 296 11.22 -9.76 6.22
C SER A 296 12.21 -10.93 6.16
N ILE A 297 12.58 -11.49 7.31
CA ILE A 297 13.40 -12.71 7.42
C ILE A 297 12.64 -13.91 6.85
N ASP A 298 11.42 -14.19 7.33
CA ASP A 298 10.57 -15.29 6.87
C ASP A 298 10.35 -15.22 5.34
N ARG A 299 10.13 -14.03 4.77
CA ARG A 299 9.98 -13.84 3.30
C ARG A 299 11.30 -14.04 2.55
N SER A 300 12.42 -13.61 3.12
CA SER A 300 13.74 -13.81 2.54
C SER A 300 14.12 -15.29 2.48
N GLU A 301 13.79 -16.07 3.52
CA GLU A 301 13.96 -17.53 3.55
C GLU A 301 13.13 -18.24 2.48
N GLU A 302 11.85 -17.92 2.36
CA GLU A 302 11.01 -18.46 1.29
C GLU A 302 11.56 -18.14 -0.10
N GLU A 303 12.04 -16.90 -0.30
CA GLU A 303 12.61 -16.50 -1.59
C GLU A 303 13.94 -17.22 -1.87
N GLU A 304 14.79 -17.43 -0.87
CA GLU A 304 16.04 -18.18 -1.02
C GLU A 304 15.78 -19.62 -1.45
N ILE A 305 14.84 -20.30 -0.79
CA ILE A 305 14.41 -21.65 -1.14
C ILE A 305 13.90 -21.68 -2.59
N ARG A 306 13.05 -20.72 -2.96
CA ARG A 306 12.53 -20.60 -4.32
C ARG A 306 13.63 -20.37 -5.35
N LEU A 307 14.59 -19.48 -5.08
CA LEU A 307 15.73 -19.24 -5.98
C LEU A 307 16.59 -20.50 -6.11
N GLY A 308 16.77 -21.26 -5.02
CA GLY A 308 17.44 -22.56 -5.04
C GLY A 308 16.77 -23.53 -6.02
N PHE A 309 15.44 -23.67 -5.93
CA PHE A 309 14.68 -24.49 -6.89
C PHE A 309 14.84 -24.00 -8.34
N GLU A 310 14.82 -22.68 -8.57
CA GLU A 310 15.02 -22.12 -9.91
C GLU A 310 16.41 -22.46 -10.45
N VAL A 311 17.47 -22.34 -9.63
CA VAL A 311 18.83 -22.73 -10.01
C VAL A 311 18.91 -24.21 -10.34
N SER A 312 18.38 -25.09 -9.48
CA SER A 312 18.37 -26.53 -9.74
C SER A 312 17.65 -26.88 -11.04
N ASN A 313 16.49 -26.27 -11.30
CA ASN A 313 15.73 -26.47 -12.53
C ASN A 313 16.51 -26.00 -13.76
N MET A 314 17.19 -24.84 -13.68
CA MET A 314 18.04 -24.35 -14.75
C MET A 314 19.21 -25.28 -15.04
N CYS A 315 19.92 -25.75 -14.01
CA CYS A 315 21.03 -26.70 -14.14
C CYS A 315 20.58 -28.02 -14.77
N GLN A 316 19.47 -28.59 -14.30
CA GLN A 316 18.91 -29.83 -14.87
C GLN A 316 18.51 -29.65 -16.33
N SER A 317 17.83 -28.54 -16.66
CA SER A 317 17.45 -28.24 -18.04
C SER A 317 18.68 -28.08 -18.94
N HIS A 318 19.72 -27.40 -18.48
CA HIS A 318 20.95 -27.22 -19.25
C HIS A 318 21.70 -28.54 -19.43
N GLY A 319 21.82 -29.35 -18.39
CA GLY A 319 22.44 -30.68 -18.47
C GLY A 319 21.75 -31.61 -19.46
N ARG A 320 20.40 -31.60 -19.49
CA ARG A 320 19.63 -32.37 -20.49
C ARG A 320 19.87 -31.88 -21.92
N GLU A 321 20.01 -30.57 -22.12
CA GLU A 321 20.29 -30.01 -23.44
C GLU A 321 21.69 -30.35 -23.92
N LEU A 322 22.71 -30.24 -23.05
CA LEU A 322 24.08 -30.63 -23.38
C LEU A 322 24.14 -32.11 -23.76
N ALA A 323 23.56 -32.98 -22.93
CA ALA A 323 23.50 -34.41 -23.24
C ALA A 323 22.80 -34.71 -24.58
N ALA A 324 21.73 -33.96 -24.93
CA ALA A 324 21.06 -34.12 -26.21
C ALA A 324 21.93 -33.67 -27.40
N VAL A 325 22.72 -32.59 -27.24
CA VAL A 325 23.68 -32.12 -28.26
C VAL A 325 24.81 -33.14 -28.42
N ASP A 326 25.37 -33.65 -27.33
CA ASP A 326 26.44 -34.63 -27.37
C ASP A 326 26.00 -35.90 -28.10
N VAL A 327 24.80 -36.40 -27.81
CA VAL A 327 24.21 -37.54 -28.53
C VAL A 327 24.03 -37.24 -30.02
N ALA A 328 23.55 -36.05 -30.37
CA ALA A 328 23.35 -35.67 -31.77
C ALA A 328 24.67 -35.55 -32.54
N LEU A 329 25.74 -35.06 -31.90
CA LEU A 329 27.08 -34.99 -32.50
C LEU A 329 27.64 -36.40 -32.76
N LEU A 330 27.55 -37.30 -31.77
CA LEU A 330 28.00 -38.68 -31.92
C LEU A 330 27.26 -39.44 -33.01
N GLN A 331 25.95 -39.20 -33.17
CA GLN A 331 25.15 -39.80 -34.24
C GLN A 331 25.54 -39.28 -35.63
N ASN A 332 25.97 -38.02 -35.73
CA ASN A 332 26.37 -37.41 -37.00
C ASN A 332 27.79 -37.81 -37.43
N GLU A 333 28.68 -38.12 -36.47
CA GLU A 333 30.01 -38.68 -36.76
C GLU A 333 29.97 -40.16 -37.18
N SER A 334 28.88 -40.84 -36.85
CA SER A 334 28.66 -42.26 -37.15
C SER A 334 27.91 -42.51 -38.48
N ALA A 335 27.52 -41.46 -39.19
CA ALA A 335 26.72 -41.48 -40.42
C ALA A 335 27.55 -41.10 -41.66
#